data_AF-A0A967TLD2-F1
#
_entry.id   AF-A0A967TLD2-F1
#
_cell.length_a   1.000
_cell.length_b   1.000
_cell.length_c   1.000
_cell.angle_alpha   90.00
_cell.angle_beta   90.00
_cell.angle_gamma   90.00
#
_symmetry.space_group_name_H-M   'P 1'
#
loop_
_entity.id
_entity.type
_entity.pdbx_description
1 polymer ?
#
loop_
_entity_poly.entity_id
_entity_poly.type
_entity_poly.pdbx_seq_one_letter_code
_entity_poly.pdbx_strand_id
1 'polypeptide(L)'
;GGLLEEIQAGLLARTRAFRDEHTRDIDSWDEFVEFFTPRNPEKPEVHGGFARAHWCGEADVERKINEELSVTIRCIPLEDEP
;
A
#
# COMPACT_ATOMS: atom_id res chain seq x y z
N GLY A 1 1.74 -32.74 8.83
CA GLY A 1 0.58 -31.86 8.97
C GLY A 1 -0.60 -32.46 8.28
N GLY A 2 -1.80 -32.27 8.82
CA GLY A 2 -3.04 -32.78 8.21
C GLY A 2 -3.57 -31.89 7.08
N LEU A 3 -4.65 -32.31 6.41
CA LEU A 3 -5.31 -31.58 5.33
C LEU A 3 -5.63 -30.12 5.67
N LEU A 4 -6.05 -29.84 6.92
CA LEU A 4 -6.35 -28.48 7.36
C LEU A 4 -5.11 -27.58 7.39
N GLU A 5 -3.94 -28.12 7.76
CA GLU A 5 -2.68 -27.36 7.77
C GLU A 5 -2.26 -27.00 6.35
N GLU A 6 -2.43 -27.91 5.39
CA GLU A 6 -2.13 -27.66 3.97
C GLU A 6 -3.06 -26.59 3.39
N ILE A 7 -4.36 -26.64 3.70
CA ILE A 7 -5.33 -25.62 3.28
C ILE A 7 -4.95 -24.25 3.86
N GLN A 8 -4.63 -24.19 5.15
CA GLN A 8 -4.21 -22.94 5.80
C GLN A 8 -2.93 -22.38 5.18
N ALA A 9 -1.93 -23.23 4.95
CA ALA A 9 -0.67 -22.82 4.34
C ALA A 9 -0.88 -22.29 2.91
N GLY A 10 -1.71 -22.95 2.11
CA GLY A 10 -2.06 -22.50 0.77
C GLY A 10 -2.80 -21.16 0.75
N LEU A 11 -3.78 -20.97 1.65
CA LEU A 11 -4.48 -19.70 1.80
C LEU A 11 -3.53 -18.57 2.20
N LEU A 12 -2.68 -18.82 3.21
CA LEU A 12 -1.72 -17.84 3.70
C LEU A 12 -0.72 -17.43 2.61
N ALA A 13 -0.19 -18.38 1.85
CA ALA A 13 0.76 -18.10 0.77
C ALA A 13 0.13 -17.22 -0.32
N ARG A 14 -1.10 -17.54 -0.75
CA ARG A 14 -1.82 -16.73 -1.76
C ARG A 14 -2.10 -15.32 -1.26
N THR A 15 -2.56 -15.16 -0.02
CA THR A 15 -2.87 -13.83 0.53
C THR A 15 -1.60 -13.00 0.75
N ARG A 16 -0.49 -13.63 1.15
CA ARG A 16 0.81 -12.95 1.22
C ARG A 16 1.28 -12.45 -0.13
N ALA A 17 1.25 -13.32 -1.15
CA ALA A 17 1.60 -12.94 -2.52
C ALA A 17 0.72 -11.78 -3.03
N PHE A 18 -0.60 -11.85 -2.83
CA PHE A 18 -1.52 -10.78 -3.22
C PHE A 18 -1.19 -9.46 -2.51
N ARG A 19 -0.93 -9.48 -1.20
CA ARG A 19 -0.51 -8.29 -0.46
C ARG A 19 0.77 -7.71 -1.04
N ASP A 20 1.77 -8.55 -1.28
CA ASP A 20 3.09 -8.12 -1.76
C ASP A 20 3.01 -7.56 -3.19
N GLU A 21 2.20 -8.16 -4.07
CA GLU A 21 1.93 -7.66 -5.42
C GLU A 21 1.19 -6.30 -5.44
N HIS A 22 0.37 -6.04 -4.41
CA HIS A 22 -0.37 -4.80 -4.23
C HIS A 22 0.29 -3.82 -3.24
N THR A 23 1.53 -4.07 -2.83
CA THR A 23 2.34 -3.16 -2.01
C THR A 23 3.54 -2.68 -2.82
N ARG A 24 3.81 -1.38 -2.84
CA ARG A 24 4.95 -0.80 -3.59
C ARG A 24 5.81 0.07 -2.70
N ASP A 25 7.12 -0.01 -2.90
CA ASP A 25 8.08 0.97 -2.38
C ASP A 25 8.09 2.18 -3.30
N ILE A 26 7.98 3.37 -2.71
CA ILE A 26 7.92 4.63 -3.43
C ILE A 26 8.78 5.67 -2.71
N ASP A 27 9.80 6.15 -3.41
CA ASP A 27 10.79 7.08 -2.87
C ASP A 27 10.60 8.53 -3.37
N SER A 28 9.66 8.75 -4.30
CA SER A 28 9.40 10.06 -4.89
C SER A 28 7.93 10.48 -4.79
N TRP A 29 7.70 11.78 -4.65
CA TRP A 29 6.35 12.35 -4.58
C TRP A 29 5.55 12.11 -5.87
N ASP A 30 6.20 12.25 -7.03
CA ASP A 30 5.52 12.12 -8.33
C ASP A 30 5.03 10.68 -8.54
N GLU A 31 5.84 9.67 -8.22
CA GLU A 31 5.42 8.27 -8.27
C GLU A 31 4.31 7.94 -7.27
N PHE A 32 4.32 8.59 -6.10
CA PHE A 32 3.27 8.42 -5.09
C PHE A 32 1.93 8.94 -5.61
N VAL A 33 1.93 10.16 -6.18
CA VAL A 33 0.73 10.76 -6.78
C VAL A 33 0.24 9.91 -7.95
N GLU A 34 1.12 9.47 -8.85
CA GLU A 34 0.73 8.60 -9.97
C GLU A 34 0.10 7.30 -9.49
N PHE A 35 0.67 6.67 -8.46
CA PHE A 35 0.17 5.39 -7.95
C PHE A 35 -1.25 5.47 -7.37
N PHE A 36 -1.58 6.58 -6.72
CA PHE A 36 -2.89 6.81 -6.09
C PHE A 36 -3.87 7.60 -6.97
N THR A 37 -3.50 7.97 -8.19
CA THR A 37 -4.39 8.68 -9.11
C THR A 37 -4.88 7.74 -10.22
N PRO A 38 -6.19 7.64 -10.49
CA PRO A 38 -6.70 6.86 -11.61
C PRO A 38 -6.21 7.46 -12.92
N ARG A 39 -5.85 6.64 -13.90
CA ARG A 39 -5.44 7.14 -15.23
C ARG A 39 -6.62 7.75 -15.98
N ASN A 40 -7.84 7.25 -15.74
CA ASN A 40 -9.06 7.84 -16.29
C ASN A 40 -9.97 8.37 -15.17
N PRO A 41 -10.02 9.70 -14.94
CA PRO A 41 -10.87 10.28 -13.91
C PRO A 41 -12.37 10.16 -14.20
N GLU A 42 -12.78 10.03 -15.47
CA GLU A 42 -14.19 9.86 -15.86
C GLU A 42 -14.67 8.41 -15.68
N LYS A 43 -13.72 7.46 -15.68
CA LYS A 43 -13.99 6.03 -15.47
C LYS A 43 -12.87 5.41 -14.63
N PRO A 44 -12.87 5.67 -13.31
CA PRO A 44 -11.77 5.25 -12.45
C PRO A 44 -11.68 3.72 -12.39
N GLU A 45 -10.55 3.19 -12.85
CA GLU A 45 -10.15 1.81 -12.64
C GLU A 45 -9.73 1.57 -11.19
N VAL A 46 -9.58 0.30 -10.78
CA VAL A 46 -8.92 -0.02 -9.50
C VAL A 46 -7.46 0.42 -9.63
N HIS A 47 -7.06 1.39 -8.81
CA HIS A 47 -5.73 1.98 -8.75
C HIS A 47 -5.25 2.03 -7.30
N GLY A 48 -3.96 2.26 -7.10
CA GLY A 48 -3.34 2.25 -5.78
C GLY A 48 -3.20 0.86 -5.16
N GLY A 49 -3.03 0.86 -3.85
CA GLY A 49 -2.68 -0.29 -3.03
C GLY A 49 -2.06 0.19 -1.72
N PHE A 50 -1.14 -0.57 -1.16
CA PHE A 50 -0.30 -0.07 -0.07
C PHE A 50 0.98 0.52 -0.64
N ALA A 51 1.39 1.67 -0.11
CA ALA A 51 2.69 2.25 -0.41
C ALA A 51 3.54 2.23 0.85
N ARG A 52 4.77 1.73 0.74
CA ARG A 52 5.84 1.98 1.69
C ARG A 52 6.57 3.21 1.20
N ALA A 53 6.56 4.25 2.01
CA ALA A 53 7.13 5.55 1.68
C ALA A 53 7.71 6.18 2.94
N HIS A 54 8.65 7.08 2.75
CA HIS A 54 9.23 7.84 3.85
C HIS A 54 8.20 8.78 4.47
N TRP A 55 8.16 8.83 5.80
CA TRP A 55 7.28 9.72 6.55
C TRP A 55 8.10 10.62 7.48
N CYS A 56 7.82 11.92 7.43
CA CYS A 56 8.55 12.94 8.18
C CYS A 56 7.95 13.26 9.56
N GLY A 57 6.79 12.70 9.92
CA GLY A 57 6.15 12.94 11.22
C GLY A 57 5.22 14.16 11.29
N GLU A 58 5.11 14.94 10.22
CA GLU A 58 4.35 16.19 10.21
C GLU A 58 2.87 15.98 9.87
N ALA A 59 1.98 16.40 10.77
CA ALA A 59 0.52 16.28 10.58
C ALA A 59 -0.01 17.08 9.38
N ASP A 60 0.67 18.18 9.00
CA ASP A 60 0.28 18.97 7.84
C ASP A 60 0.51 18.22 6.52
N VAL A 61 1.60 17.45 6.45
CA VAL A 61 1.91 16.59 5.29
C VAL A 61 0.87 15.48 5.17
N GLU A 62 0.51 14.83 6.28
CA GLU A 62 -0.54 13.80 6.30
C GLU A 62 -1.89 14.32 5.83
N ARG A 63 -2.27 15.50 6.32
CA ARG A 63 -3.53 16.14 5.96
C ARG A 63 -3.57 16.43 4.47
N LYS A 64 -2.48 16.98 3.91
CA LYS A 64 -2.38 17.26 2.48
C LYS A 64 -2.53 16.00 1.64
N ILE A 65 -1.85 14.91 2.01
CA ILE A 65 -1.96 13.61 1.34
C ILE A 65 -3.41 13.10 1.34
N ASN A 66 -4.12 13.23 2.47
CA ASN A 66 -5.52 12.82 2.56
C ASN A 66 -6.44 13.72 1.74
N GLU A 67 -6.27 15.04 1.79
CA GLU A 67 -7.10 15.99 1.03
C GLU A 67 -6.92 15.84 -0.49
N GLU A 68 -5.69 15.63 -0.96
CA GLU A 68 -5.36 15.56 -2.39
C GLU A 68 -5.59 14.16 -2.98
N LEU A 69 -5.27 13.11 -2.23
CA LEU A 69 -5.24 11.73 -2.75
C LEU A 69 -6.20 10.78 -2.02
N SER A 70 -6.87 11.23 -0.95
CA SER A 70 -7.70 10.37 -0.07
C SER A 70 -6.92 9.19 0.53
N VAL A 71 -5.60 9.35 0.69
CA VAL A 71 -4.70 8.35 1.27
C VAL A 71 -4.44 8.65 2.74
N THR A 72 -4.34 7.60 3.55
CA THR A 72 -4.08 7.70 5.00
C THR A 72 -2.95 6.77 5.41
N ILE A 73 -2.13 7.20 6.37
CA ILE A 73 -1.08 6.36 6.97
C ILE A 73 -1.75 5.23 7.77
N ARG A 74 -1.25 4.00 7.59
CA ARG A 74 -1.84 2.80 8.21
C ARG A 74 -1.03 2.28 9.38
N CYS A 75 0.28 2.20 9.22
CA CYS A 75 1.21 1.78 10.27
C CYS A 75 2.63 2.25 9.93
N ILE A 76 3.50 2.21 10.95
CA ILE A 76 4.95 2.29 10.80
C ILE A 76 5.46 0.86 11.03
N PRO A 77 6.08 0.20 10.04
CA PRO A 77 6.61 -1.14 10.22
C PRO A 77 7.68 -1.16 11.32
N LEU A 78 7.66 -2.21 12.14
CA LEU A 78 8.60 -2.37 13.25
C LEU A 78 9.93 -3.00 12.83
N GLU A 79 9.99 -3.61 11.65
CA GLU A 79 11.11 -4.46 11.19
C GLU A 79 11.73 -3.97 9.85
N ASP A 80 11.60 -2.69 9.51
CA ASP A 80 12.33 -2.17 8.34
C ASP A 80 13.81 -1.97 8.70
N GLU A 81 14.69 -2.81 8.12
CA GLU A 81 16.11 -2.47 7.97
C GLU A 81 16.24 -1.23 7.06
N PRO A 82 17.17 -0.31 7.38
CA PRO A 82 17.24 1.03 6.80
C PRO A 82 17.50 1.08 5.30
#